data_AF-A0A838I9G9-F1
#
_entry.id   AF-A0A838I9G9-F1
#
_cell.length_a   1.000
_cell.length_b   1.000
_cell.length_c   1.000
_cell.angle_alpha   90.00
_cell.angle_beta   90.00
_cell.angle_gamma   90.00
#
_symmetry.space_group_name_H-M   'P 1'
#
loop_
_entity.id
_entity.type
_entity.pdbx_description
1 polymer ?
#
loop_
_entity_poly.entity_id
_entity_poly.type
_entity_poly.pdbx_seq_one_letter_code
_entity_poly.pdbx_strand_id
1 'polypeptide(L)'
;MPAWITKLLPLIMKTPWARTFAVATWLFTNGKRRLDRNLTKKERGELGKLMTKSKGRPSNLTDRETTRFRRLVYKAATGRLPS
;
A
#
# COMPACT_ATOMS: atom_id res chain seq x y z
N MET A 1 -3.97 -11.65 -8.58
CA MET A 1 -4.18 -11.02 -7.25
C MET A 1 -5.32 -11.76 -6.59
N PRO A 2 -5.27 -12.00 -5.27
CA PRO A 2 -6.39 -12.54 -4.53
C PRO A 2 -7.65 -11.68 -4.68
N ALA A 3 -8.82 -12.31 -4.75
CA ALA A 3 -10.11 -11.63 -4.88
C ALA A 3 -10.43 -10.69 -3.69
N TRP A 4 -9.86 -10.97 -2.52
CA TRP A 4 -10.01 -10.08 -1.37
C TRP A 4 -9.28 -8.73 -1.56
N ILE A 5 -8.14 -8.71 -2.27
CA ILE A 5 -7.41 -7.47 -2.56
C ILE A 5 -8.22 -6.62 -3.55
N THR A 6 -8.73 -7.23 -4.62
CA THR A 6 -9.48 -6.49 -5.65
C THR A 6 -10.74 -5.85 -5.09
N LYS A 7 -11.46 -6.54 -4.19
CA LYS A 7 -12.63 -5.99 -3.48
C LYS A 7 -12.28 -4.82 -2.54
N LEU A 8 -11.07 -4.80 -1.97
CA LEU A 8 -10.64 -3.75 -1.03
C LEU A 8 -10.10 -2.49 -1.68
N LEU A 9 -9.49 -2.59 -2.86
CA LEU A 9 -8.87 -1.45 -3.54
C LEU A 9 -9.75 -0.20 -3.68
N PRO A 10 -11.03 -0.29 -4.12
CA PRO A 10 -11.87 0.91 -4.24
C PRO A 10 -12.16 1.59 -2.89
N LEU A 11 -11.98 0.87 -1.77
CA LEU A 11 -12.26 1.36 -0.42
C LEU A 11 -10.99 1.53 0.41
N ILE A 12 -9.79 1.45 -0.18
CA ILE A 12 -8.50 1.42 0.54
C ILE A 12 -8.32 2.61 1.50
N MET A 13 -8.94 3.75 1.20
CA MET A 13 -8.92 4.96 2.02
C MET A 13 -9.79 4.86 3.28
N LYS A 14 -10.90 4.12 3.19
CA LYS A 14 -11.87 3.89 4.28
C LYS A 14 -11.63 2.56 5.00
N THR A 15 -10.69 1.76 4.51
CA THR A 15 -10.45 0.42 5.00
C THR A 15 -9.64 0.45 6.32
N PRO A 16 -9.94 -0.47 7.26
CA PRO A 16 -9.10 -0.69 8.44
C PRO A 16 -7.63 -0.87 8.07
N TRP A 17 -6.75 -0.20 8.82
CA TRP A 17 -5.30 -0.17 8.56
C TRP A 17 -4.70 -1.56 8.34
N ALA A 18 -5.10 -2.54 9.17
CA ALA A 18 -4.61 -3.91 9.10
C ALA A 18 -4.77 -4.52 7.69
N ARG A 19 -5.89 -4.26 7.01
CA ARG A 19 -6.12 -4.76 5.65
C ARG A 19 -5.26 -4.03 4.62
N THR A 20 -5.10 -2.70 4.73
CA THR A 20 -4.18 -1.94 3.86
C THR A 20 -2.74 -2.44 4.02
N PHE A 21 -2.30 -2.69 5.26
CA PHE A 21 -0.98 -3.22 5.54
C PHE A 21 -0.79 -4.65 5.03
N ALA A 22 -1.82 -5.49 5.11
CA ALA A 22 -1.82 -6.82 4.52
C ALA A 22 -1.67 -6.78 2.99
N VAL A 23 -2.34 -5.84 2.30
CA VAL A 23 -2.16 -5.63 0.85
C VAL A 23 -0.72 -5.22 0.54
N ALA A 24 -0.15 -4.29 1.31
CA ALA A 24 1.25 -3.88 1.16
C ALA A 24 2.20 -5.08 1.32
N THR A 25 2.03 -5.85 2.39
CA THR A 25 2.83 -7.06 2.67
C THR A 25 2.71 -8.09 1.55
N TRP A 26 1.49 -8.33 1.06
CA TRP A 26 1.25 -9.22 -0.07
C TRP A 26 1.94 -8.71 -1.35
N LEU A 27 1.93 -7.40 -1.61
CA LEU A 27 2.61 -6.82 -2.76
C LEU A 27 4.14 -7.02 -2.69
N PHE A 28 4.76 -6.86 -1.52
CA PHE A 28 6.20 -7.07 -1.36
C PHE A 28 6.61 -8.54 -1.48
N THR A 29 5.77 -9.46 -1.03
CA THR A 29 6.05 -10.91 -1.01
C THR A 29 5.69 -11.60 -2.33
N ASN A 30 4.49 -11.33 -2.87
CA ASN A 30 3.90 -12.03 -4.00
C ASN A 30 3.71 -11.13 -5.23
N GLY A 31 3.68 -9.81 -5.02
CA GLY A 31 3.35 -8.81 -6.04
C GLY A 31 4.54 -8.06 -6.62
N LYS A 32 5.79 -8.51 -6.41
CA LYS A 32 7.01 -7.77 -6.77
C LYS A 32 7.00 -7.23 -8.21
N ARG A 33 6.61 -8.03 -9.20
CA ARG A 33 6.48 -7.57 -10.61
C ARG A 33 5.47 -6.42 -10.79
N ARG A 34 4.40 -6.38 -10.01
CA ARG A 34 3.42 -5.27 -10.05
C ARG A 34 3.97 -4.04 -9.33
N LEU A 35 4.61 -4.25 -8.18
CA LEU A 35 5.29 -3.21 -7.42
C LEU A 35 6.36 -2.52 -8.28
N ASP A 36 7.14 -3.29 -9.03
CA ASP A 36 8.21 -2.81 -9.90
C ASP A 36 7.69 -2.07 -11.13
N ARG A 37 6.55 -2.52 -11.69
CA ARG A 37 5.91 -1.91 -12.86
C ARG A 37 5.12 -0.65 -12.51
N ASN A 38 4.43 -0.64 -11.37
CA ASN A 38 3.47 0.40 -11.03
C ASN A 38 4.06 1.49 -10.12
N LEU A 39 5.13 1.19 -9.37
CA LEU A 39 5.85 2.17 -8.57
C LEU A 39 7.26 2.40 -9.10
N THR A 40 7.63 3.68 -9.17
CA THR A 40 9.02 4.08 -9.40
C THR A 40 9.94 3.55 -8.27
N LYS A 41 11.25 3.51 -8.52
CA LYS A 41 12.24 3.10 -7.50
C LYS A 41 12.12 3.96 -6.22
N LYS A 42 11.86 5.27 -6.38
CA LYS A 42 11.66 6.20 -5.27
C LYS A 42 10.41 5.87 -4.46
N GLU A 43 9.27 5.70 -5.12
CA GLU A 43 7.99 5.37 -4.48
C GLU A 43 8.01 4.01 -3.78
N ARG A 44 8.67 3.02 -4.37
CA ARG A 44 8.87 1.70 -3.75
C ARG A 44 9.71 1.79 -2.49
N GLY A 45 10.80 2.57 -2.53
CA GLY A 45 11.61 2.84 -1.35
C GLY A 45 10.83 3.59 -0.27
N GLU A 46 10.00 4.57 -0.67
CA GLU A 46 9.12 5.32 0.23
C GLU A 46 8.08 4.40 0.90
N LEU A 47 7.41 3.54 0.12
CA LEU A 47 6.46 2.57 0.65
C LEU A 47 7.13 1.61 1.64
N GLY A 48 8.33 1.12 1.32
CA GLY A 48 9.12 0.28 2.22
C GLY A 48 9.48 0.99 3.52
N LYS A 49 9.93 2.25 3.46
CA LYS A 49 10.21 3.07 4.65
C LYS A 49 8.97 3.24 5.53
N LEU A 50 7.81 3.53 4.92
CA LEU A 50 6.55 3.67 5.64
C LEU A 50 6.09 2.34 6.26
N MET A 51 6.26 1.22 5.57
CA MET A 51 6.00 -0.11 6.13
C MET A 51 6.84 -0.34 7.38
N THR A 52 8.17 -0.17 7.27
CA THR A 52 9.11 -0.34 8.38
C THR A 52 8.83 0.62 9.53
N LYS A 53 8.53 1.89 9.24
CA LYS A 53 8.18 2.90 10.25
C LYS A 53 6.89 2.52 10.99
N SER A 54 5.86 2.11 10.25
CA SER A 54 4.58 1.76 10.87
C SER A 54 4.66 0.57 11.81
N LYS A 55 5.56 -0.40 11.54
CA LYS A 55 5.61 -1.70 12.22
C LYS A 55 4.22 -2.37 12.32
N GLY A 56 3.37 -2.17 11.31
CA GLY A 56 2.00 -2.68 11.27
C GLY A 56 0.98 -1.86 12.06
N ARG A 57 1.36 -0.76 12.71
CA ARG A 57 0.45 0.12 13.48
C ARG A 57 0.30 1.48 12.78
N PRO A 58 -0.94 1.99 12.59
CA PRO A 58 -1.15 3.29 11.96
C PRO A 58 -0.69 4.45 12.85
N SER A 59 -0.75 4.30 14.18
CA SER A 59 -0.35 5.32 15.16
C SER A 59 1.14 5.67 15.13
N ASN A 60 1.96 4.85 14.47
CA ASN A 60 3.39 5.12 14.25
C ASN A 60 3.64 6.03 13.03
N LEU A 61 2.60 6.35 12.28
CA LEU A 61 2.62 7.23 11.13
C LEU A 61 1.78 8.47 11.43
N THR A 62 2.21 9.61 10.89
CA THR A 62 1.35 10.80 10.83
C THR A 62 0.17 10.58 9.88
N ASP A 63 -0.87 11.41 9.95
CA ASP A 63 -2.01 11.34 9.01
C ASP A 63 -1.58 11.48 7.54
N ARG A 64 -0.58 12.35 7.31
CA ARG A 64 0.02 12.53 5.98
C ARG A 64 0.70 11.26 5.51
N GLU A 65 1.48 10.61 6.37
CA GLU A 65 2.17 9.35 6.08
C GLU A 65 1.20 8.19 5.88
N THR A 66 0.13 8.11 6.68
CA THR A 66 -0.94 7.12 6.54
C THR A 66 -1.66 7.27 5.20
N THR A 67 -1.99 8.50 4.83
CA THR A 67 -2.60 8.82 3.52
C THR A 67 -1.65 8.46 2.39
N ARG A 68 -0.37 8.83 2.52
CA ARG A 68 0.67 8.53 1.54
C ARG A 68 0.85 7.03 1.36
N PHE A 69 0.88 6.27 2.46
CA PHE A 69 0.95 4.81 2.46
C PHE A 69 -0.22 4.21 1.67
N ARG A 70 -1.45 4.60 1.98
CA ARG A 70 -2.66 4.11 1.29
C ARG A 70 -2.61 4.42 -0.22
N ARG A 71 -2.16 5.62 -0.61
CA ARG A 71 -1.99 5.99 -2.03
C ARG A 71 -0.95 5.10 -2.73
N LEU A 72 0.20 4.87 -2.10
CA LEU A 72 1.26 4.03 -2.65
C LEU A 72 0.81 2.57 -2.78
N VAL A 73 0.07 2.03 -1.80
CA VAL A 73 -0.52 0.69 -1.87
C VAL A 73 -1.53 0.58 -3.01
N TYR A 74 -2.41 1.57 -3.15
CA TYR A 74 -3.38 1.60 -4.26
C TYR A 74 -2.68 1.65 -5.62
N LYS A 75 -1.70 2.54 -5.77
CA LYS A 75 -0.93 2.68 -7.01
C LYS A 75 -0.14 1.42 -7.32
N ALA A 76 0.54 0.83 -6.34
CA ALA A 76 1.23 -0.45 -6.52
C ALA A 76 0.29 -1.55 -7.01
N ALA A 77 -0.96 -1.55 -6.55
CA ALA A 77 -1.93 -2.58 -6.91
C ALA A 77 -2.59 -2.36 -8.29
N THR A 78 -2.93 -1.11 -8.63
CA THR A 78 -3.76 -0.78 -9.79
C THR A 78 -3.01 -0.08 -10.92
N GLY A 79 -1.83 0.48 -10.64
CA GLY A 79 -1.12 1.39 -11.56
C GLY A 79 -1.73 2.80 -11.61
N ARG A 80 -2.76 3.10 -10.82
CA ARG A 80 -3.49 4.37 -10.83
C ARG A 80 -3.38 5.08 -9.49
N LEU A 81 -3.72 6.36 -9.45
CA LEU A 81 -3.97 7.06 -8.19
C LEU A 81 -5.43 6.84 -7.77
N PRO A 82 -5.71 6.75 -6.46
CA PRO A 82 -7.07 6.70 -5.97
C PRO A 82 -7.73 8.05 -6.27
N SER A 83 -8.92 8.00 -6.89
CA SER A 83 -9.78 9.14 -7.20
C SER A 83 -10.34 9.80 -5.95
#